data_AF-Q86KL9-F1
#
_entry.id   AF-Q86KL9-F1
#
_cell.length_a   1.000
_cell.length_b   1.000
_cell.length_c   1.000
_cell.angle_alpha   90.00
_cell.angle_beta   90.00
_cell.angle_gamma   90.00
#
_symmetry.space_group_name_H-M   'P 1'
#
loop_
_entity.id
_entity.type
_entity.pdbx_description
1 polymer ?
#
loop_
_entity_poly.entity_id
_entity_poly.type
_entity_poly.pdbx_seq_one_letter_code
_entity_poly.pdbx_strand_id
1 'polypeptide(L)'
;MDKLLFCDASKEDLKLIEDSEVLNEIEDLLPYAGCPCYQFNNIDQFKEQLLKDNQLRIERVKQEELKIKIIENNLSDKNIDFKYVYCRITSYLSNKATIKVTRSDPSIALTNIELLAIYSKAWQWVYQEEEKESGNPGNINGMLNRAKSYGRYGIYGHDITDLAYNGGSLIKIYNGFVVCKFSVDS
;
A
#
# COMPACT_ATOMS: atom_id res chain seq x y z
N MET A 1 -7.43 -12.65 -5.99
CA MET A 1 -7.86 -11.26 -5.71
C MET A 1 -8.62 -10.81 -6.93
N ASP A 2 -9.79 -10.21 -6.75
CA ASP A 2 -10.62 -9.84 -7.89
C ASP A 2 -9.94 -8.84 -8.82
N LYS A 3 -10.57 -8.55 -9.97
CA LYS A 3 -10.11 -7.56 -10.95
C LYS A 3 -10.14 -6.16 -10.34
N LEU A 4 -9.11 -5.82 -9.57
CA LEU A 4 -8.84 -4.45 -9.15
C LEU A 4 -8.41 -3.63 -10.37
N LEU A 5 -8.98 -2.45 -10.52
CA LEU A 5 -8.60 -1.50 -11.56
C LEU A 5 -7.84 -0.35 -10.92
N PHE A 6 -6.63 -0.11 -11.41
CA PHE A 6 -5.72 0.92 -10.92
C PHE A 6 -5.65 2.06 -11.93
N CYS A 7 -5.78 3.29 -11.45
CA CYS A 7 -5.47 4.48 -12.22
C CYS A 7 -4.99 5.59 -11.28
N ASP A 8 -4.38 6.62 -11.84
CA ASP A 8 -4.18 7.87 -11.11
C ASP A 8 -5.55 8.44 -10.67
N ALA A 9 -5.62 8.98 -9.46
CA ALA A 9 -6.77 9.76 -9.03
C ALA A 9 -6.88 11.03 -9.88
N SER A 10 -8.06 11.30 -10.42
CA SER A 10 -8.30 12.51 -11.20
C SER A 10 -8.33 13.76 -10.30
N LYS A 11 -8.39 14.95 -10.90
CA LYS A 11 -8.58 16.19 -10.13
C LYS A 11 -9.91 16.18 -9.37
N GLU A 12 -10.94 15.60 -9.96
CA GLU A 12 -12.26 15.43 -9.35
C GLU A 12 -12.20 14.45 -8.18
N ASP A 13 -11.43 13.36 -8.30
CA ASP A 13 -11.19 12.43 -7.17
C ASP A 13 -10.46 13.12 -6.01
N LEU A 14 -9.41 13.90 -6.30
CA LEU A 14 -8.67 14.63 -5.27
C LEU A 14 -9.55 15.65 -4.56
N LYS A 15 -10.35 16.41 -5.33
CA LYS A 15 -11.32 17.35 -4.80
C LYS A 15 -12.40 16.66 -3.96
N LEU A 16 -12.91 15.50 -4.40
CA LEU A 16 -13.85 14.70 -3.62
C LEU A 16 -13.26 14.32 -2.26
N ILE A 17 -12.00 13.89 -2.21
CA ILE A 17 -11.31 13.55 -0.94
C ILE A 17 -11.18 14.77 -0.03
N GLU A 18 -10.84 15.93 -0.59
CA GLU A 18 -10.68 17.19 0.15
C GLU A 18 -12.00 17.73 0.69
N ASP A 19 -13.07 17.65 -0.10
CA ASP A 19 -14.40 18.19 0.22
C ASP A 19 -15.23 17.23 1.11
N SER A 20 -14.80 15.97 1.29
CA SER A 20 -15.53 14.96 2.07
C SER A 20 -15.17 14.95 3.55
N GLU A 21 -16.18 14.69 4.40
CA GLU A 21 -16.00 14.51 5.85
C GLU A 21 -15.41 13.14 6.18
N VAL A 22 -14.38 13.12 7.03
CA VAL A 22 -13.77 11.88 7.54
C VAL A 22 -14.69 11.29 8.61
N LEU A 23 -15.22 10.09 8.37
CA LEU A 23 -16.09 9.38 9.31
C LEU A 23 -15.31 8.70 10.43
N ASN A 24 -14.11 8.22 10.12
CA ASN A 24 -13.21 7.58 11.08
C ASN A 24 -11.77 7.68 10.59
N GLU A 25 -10.83 7.65 11.52
CA GLU A 25 -9.40 7.64 11.25
C GLU A 25 -8.74 6.52 12.05
N ILE A 26 -7.89 5.75 11.40
CA ILE A 26 -7.15 4.64 12.01
C ILE A 26 -5.68 4.83 11.71
N GLU A 27 -4.86 4.86 12.75
CA GLU A 27 -3.41 4.91 12.68
C GLU A 27 -2.82 3.54 13.01
N ASP A 28 -1.65 3.25 12.46
CA ASP A 28 -0.83 2.07 12.79
C ASP A 28 -1.62 0.75 12.73
N LEU A 29 -2.46 0.63 11.70
CA LEU A 29 -3.44 -0.43 11.47
C LEU A 29 -2.83 -1.83 11.56
N LEU A 30 -1.63 -1.97 11.01
CA LEU A 30 -0.90 -3.23 10.91
C LEU A 30 0.51 -3.02 11.44
N PRO A 31 1.11 -4.05 12.04
CA PRO A 31 2.49 -3.95 12.51
C PRO A 31 3.48 -3.80 11.35
N TYR A 32 4.75 -3.71 11.72
CA TYR A 32 5.88 -3.96 10.84
C TYR A 32 5.85 -5.38 10.25
N ALA A 33 5.18 -5.57 9.12
CA ALA A 33 5.14 -6.81 8.38
C ALA A 33 4.99 -6.57 6.88
N GLY A 34 5.69 -7.38 6.09
CA GLY A 34 5.61 -7.39 4.64
C GLY A 34 6.39 -6.30 3.93
N CYS A 35 6.34 -6.38 2.61
CA CYS A 35 6.95 -5.40 1.72
C CYS A 35 6.09 -5.14 0.48
N PRO A 36 6.20 -3.94 -0.11
CA PRO A 36 5.50 -3.62 -1.34
C PRO A 36 5.84 -4.53 -2.52
N CYS A 37 7.02 -5.17 -2.54
CA CYS A 37 7.46 -5.99 -3.66
C CYS A 37 6.83 -7.40 -3.71
N TYR A 38 6.05 -7.80 -2.69
CA TYR A 38 5.49 -9.15 -2.65
C TYR A 38 4.60 -9.49 -3.83
N GLN A 39 4.98 -10.57 -4.51
CA GLN A 39 4.20 -11.15 -5.59
C GLN A 39 3.22 -12.18 -5.02
N PHE A 40 1.95 -11.91 -5.20
CA PHE A 40 0.85 -12.77 -4.77
C PHE A 40 -0.29 -12.68 -5.79
N ASN A 41 -1.04 -13.78 -5.93
CA ASN A 41 -2.18 -13.88 -6.85
C ASN A 41 -3.53 -13.73 -6.13
N ASN A 42 -3.56 -14.01 -4.83
CA ASN A 42 -4.75 -13.90 -4.00
C ASN A 42 -4.42 -13.45 -2.58
N ILE A 43 -5.48 -13.18 -1.81
CA ILE A 43 -5.36 -12.63 -0.46
C ILE A 43 -4.78 -13.66 0.52
N ASP A 44 -5.10 -14.94 0.35
CA ASP A 44 -4.58 -16.02 1.21
C ASP A 44 -3.07 -16.16 1.08
N GLN A 45 -2.55 -16.13 -0.15
CA GLN A 45 -1.10 -16.13 -0.42
C GLN A 45 -0.40 -14.92 0.20
N PHE A 46 -1.02 -13.73 0.12
CA PHE A 46 -0.46 -12.54 0.75
C PHE A 46 -0.43 -12.68 2.27
N LYS A 47 -1.52 -13.17 2.87
CA LYS A 47 -1.61 -13.44 4.31
C LYS A 47 -0.56 -14.45 4.78
N GLU A 48 -0.39 -15.56 4.07
CA GLU A 48 0.64 -16.56 4.37
C GLU A 48 2.04 -15.94 4.36
N GLN A 49 2.32 -15.06 3.40
CA GLN A 49 3.59 -14.35 3.33
C GLN A 49 3.79 -13.40 4.52
N LEU A 50 2.76 -12.63 4.90
CA LEU A 50 2.83 -11.76 6.09
C LEU A 50 3.06 -12.56 7.38
N LEU A 51 2.39 -13.71 7.53
CA LEU A 51 2.56 -14.59 8.69
C LEU A 51 3.99 -15.14 8.78
N LYS A 52 4.56 -15.54 7.63
CA LYS A 52 5.95 -16.02 7.55
C LYS A 52 6.94 -14.96 7.97
N ASP A 53 6.78 -13.71 7.50
CA ASP A 53 7.66 -12.61 7.88
C ASP A 53 7.58 -12.29 9.36
N ASN A 54 6.35 -12.27 9.88
CA ASN A 54 6.10 -12.02 11.28
C ASN A 54 6.79 -13.08 12.15
N GLN A 55 6.69 -14.36 11.75
CA GLN A 55 7.39 -15.45 12.42
C GLN A 55 8.91 -15.26 12.40
N LEU A 56 9.50 -14.97 11.24
CA LEU A 56 10.94 -14.71 11.12
C LEU A 56 11.39 -13.53 11.99
N ARG A 57 10.54 -12.50 12.14
CA ARG A 57 10.81 -11.35 13.00
C ARG A 57 10.79 -11.73 14.48
N ILE A 58 9.78 -12.48 14.93
CA ILE A 58 9.68 -12.97 16.31
C ILE A 58 10.93 -13.79 16.67
N GLU A 59 11.36 -14.68 15.77
CA GLU A 59 12.57 -15.50 15.94
C GLU A 59 13.85 -14.65 16.06
N ARG A 60 13.96 -13.57 15.27
CA ARG A 60 15.12 -12.67 15.29
C ARG A 60 15.19 -11.78 16.52
N VAL A 61 14.07 -11.17 16.90
CA VAL A 61 14.04 -10.18 17.98
C VAL A 61 13.98 -10.85 19.36
N LYS A 62 13.63 -12.15 19.43
CA LYS A 62 13.37 -12.89 20.68
C LYS A 62 12.33 -12.21 21.59
N GLN A 63 11.53 -11.30 21.04
CA GLN A 63 10.47 -10.61 21.75
C GLN A 63 9.15 -11.34 21.47
N GLU A 64 8.65 -12.05 22.48
CA GLU A 64 7.28 -12.60 22.44
C GLU A 64 6.22 -11.49 22.32
N GLU A 65 6.53 -10.27 22.75
CA GLU A 65 5.64 -9.10 22.65
C GLU A 65 5.31 -8.75 21.19
N LEU A 66 6.14 -9.17 20.23
CA LEU A 66 5.90 -9.05 18.80
C LEU A 66 5.05 -10.22 18.25
N LYS A 67 4.39 -11.04 19.07
CA LYS A 67 3.27 -11.89 18.62
C LYS A 67 2.15 -10.97 18.14
N ILE A 68 2.39 -10.33 17.00
CA ILE A 68 1.43 -9.48 16.37
C ILE A 68 0.34 -10.43 15.94
N LYS A 69 -0.81 -10.34 16.60
CA LYS A 69 -2.02 -10.81 15.98
C LYS A 69 -2.16 -9.96 14.73
N ILE A 70 -1.88 -10.53 13.57
CA ILE A 70 -2.37 -9.99 12.31
C ILE A 70 -3.89 -10.10 12.43
N ILE A 71 -4.53 -9.09 13.02
CA ILE A 71 -5.95 -9.14 13.28
C ILE A 71 -6.64 -8.82 11.96
N GLU A 72 -7.28 -9.84 11.39
CA GLU A 72 -8.25 -9.69 10.31
C GLU A 72 -9.54 -9.08 10.86
N ASN A 73 -9.47 -7.81 11.24
CA ASN A 73 -10.67 -7.05 11.49
C ASN A 73 -11.14 -6.43 10.18
N ASN A 74 -12.46 -6.33 10.04
CA ASN A 74 -13.06 -5.42 9.07
C ASN A 74 -12.65 -3.99 9.41
N LEU A 75 -12.43 -3.18 8.40
CA LEU A 75 -11.99 -1.80 8.58
C LEU A 75 -13.04 -0.92 9.31
N SER A 76 -14.31 -1.31 9.21
CA SER A 76 -15.41 -0.70 9.96
C SER A 76 -16.43 -1.74 10.41
N ASP A 77 -16.98 -1.55 11.61
CA ASP A 77 -18.14 -2.32 12.10
C ASP A 77 -19.43 -2.00 11.31
N LYS A 78 -19.42 -0.90 10.55
CA LYS A 78 -20.52 -0.48 9.69
C LYS A 78 -20.42 -1.20 8.35
N ASN A 79 -21.57 -1.65 7.83
CA ASN A 79 -21.74 -2.13 6.45
C ASN A 79 -21.58 -0.97 5.47
N ILE A 80 -20.37 -0.45 5.33
CA ILE A 80 -20.03 0.57 4.33
C ILE A 80 -19.43 -0.17 3.13
N ASP A 81 -20.12 -0.06 2.00
CA ASP A 81 -19.65 -0.59 0.73
C ASP A 81 -18.54 0.30 0.17
N PHE A 82 -17.28 -0.07 0.43
CA PHE A 82 -16.14 0.67 -0.10
C PHE A 82 -15.89 0.29 -1.55
N LYS A 83 -16.31 1.15 -2.47
CA LYS A 83 -16.06 0.98 -3.92
C LYS A 83 -14.66 1.40 -4.34
N TYR A 84 -14.15 2.47 -3.72
CA TYR A 84 -12.87 3.04 -4.06
C TYR A 84 -11.92 3.03 -2.86
N VAL A 85 -10.67 2.66 -3.13
CA VAL A 85 -9.55 2.81 -2.21
C VAL A 85 -8.54 3.74 -2.87
N TYR A 86 -8.16 4.82 -2.18
CA TYR A 86 -7.18 5.78 -2.66
C TYR A 86 -5.86 5.59 -1.91
N CYS A 87 -4.86 5.06 -2.59
CA CYS A 87 -3.53 4.78 -2.04
C CYS A 87 -2.62 6.01 -2.22
N ARG A 88 -2.31 6.73 -1.13
CA ARG A 88 -1.42 7.90 -1.16
C ARG A 88 0.04 7.50 -0.95
N ILE A 89 0.79 7.41 -2.05
CA ILE A 89 2.21 7.05 -2.06
C ILE A 89 3.04 8.33 -2.20
N THR A 90 3.88 8.62 -1.21
CA THR A 90 4.61 9.90 -1.11
C THR A 90 6.10 9.77 -0.84
N SER A 91 6.56 8.61 -0.38
CA SER A 91 7.98 8.35 -0.10
C SER A 91 8.70 7.93 -1.38
N TYR A 92 9.95 8.37 -1.59
CA TYR A 92 10.79 7.96 -2.73
C TYR A 92 10.25 8.32 -4.13
N LEU A 93 9.27 9.23 -4.19
CA LEU A 93 8.70 9.78 -5.42
C LEU A 93 8.99 11.29 -5.45
N SER A 94 9.42 11.80 -6.61
CA SER A 94 9.56 13.25 -6.80
C SER A 94 8.18 13.91 -6.92
N ASN A 95 7.23 13.21 -7.53
CA ASN A 95 5.84 13.63 -7.66
C ASN A 95 4.95 12.69 -6.85
N LYS A 96 4.29 13.22 -5.81
CA LYS A 96 3.39 12.43 -4.95
C LYS A 96 2.29 11.77 -5.79
N ALA A 97 2.03 10.49 -5.54
CA ALA A 97 1.01 9.72 -6.25
C ALA A 97 -0.20 9.46 -5.34
N THR A 98 -1.39 9.59 -5.92
CA THR A 98 -2.63 9.06 -5.31
C THR A 98 -3.25 8.11 -6.31
N ILE A 99 -3.19 6.82 -6.00
CA ILE A 99 -3.67 5.77 -6.90
C ILE A 99 -5.09 5.40 -6.49
N LYS A 100 -6.04 5.59 -7.40
CA LYS A 100 -7.41 5.13 -7.23
C LYS A 100 -7.46 3.66 -7.62
N VAL A 101 -7.94 2.85 -6.68
CA VAL A 101 -8.22 1.43 -6.88
C VAL A 101 -9.71 1.23 -6.82
N THR A 102 -10.28 0.73 -7.92
CA THR A 102 -11.70 0.35 -7.95
C THR A 102 -11.82 -1.13 -7.59
N ARG A 103 -12.58 -1.42 -6.53
CA ARG A 103 -12.94 -2.78 -6.14
C ARG A 103 -14.07 -3.26 -7.06
N SER A 104 -13.97 -4.50 -7.53
CA SER A 104 -14.97 -5.11 -8.42
C SER A 104 -16.28 -5.43 -7.71
N ASP A 105 -16.20 -5.80 -6.43
CA ASP A 105 -17.35 -6.08 -5.58
C ASP A 105 -17.23 -5.29 -4.27
N PRO A 106 -17.90 -4.12 -4.17
CA PRO A 106 -17.85 -3.29 -2.97
C PRO A 106 -18.65 -3.89 -1.80
N SER A 107 -19.50 -4.90 -2.04
CA SER A 107 -20.31 -5.55 -1.00
C SER A 107 -19.49 -6.50 -0.12
N ILE A 108 -18.30 -6.92 -0.59
CA ILE A 108 -17.35 -7.67 0.22
C ILE A 108 -16.68 -6.69 1.20
N ALA A 109 -16.76 -7.01 2.49
CA ALA A 109 -16.17 -6.21 3.55
C ALA A 109 -14.65 -6.06 3.33
N LEU A 110 -14.16 -4.83 3.42
CA LEU A 110 -12.74 -4.53 3.28
C LEU A 110 -12.02 -4.83 4.60
N THR A 111 -11.10 -5.79 4.58
CA THR A 111 -10.29 -6.15 5.75
C THR A 111 -8.97 -5.37 5.79
N ASN A 112 -8.34 -5.33 6.96
CA ASN A 112 -7.02 -4.70 7.11
C ASN A 112 -5.94 -5.32 6.20
N ILE A 113 -5.95 -6.66 6.07
CA ILE A 113 -5.00 -7.38 5.20
C ILE A 113 -5.29 -7.06 3.72
N GLU A 114 -6.56 -7.03 3.32
CA GLU A 114 -6.93 -6.66 1.95
C GLU A 114 -6.51 -5.23 1.63
N LEU A 115 -6.66 -4.29 2.57
CA LEU A 115 -6.22 -2.91 2.39
C LEU A 115 -4.71 -2.80 2.18
N LEU A 116 -3.90 -3.52 2.96
CA LEU A 116 -2.45 -3.56 2.77
C LEU A 116 -2.07 -4.25 1.44
N ALA A 117 -2.79 -5.30 1.06
CA ALA A 117 -2.57 -5.99 -0.21
C ALA A 117 -2.87 -5.07 -1.41
N ILE A 118 -3.97 -4.33 -1.36
CA ILE A 118 -4.32 -3.29 -2.34
C ILE A 118 -3.21 -2.23 -2.41
N TYR A 119 -2.73 -1.75 -1.27
CA TYR A 119 -1.68 -0.74 -1.22
C TYR A 119 -0.33 -1.26 -1.74
N SER A 120 -0.01 -2.53 -1.50
CA SER A 120 1.17 -3.21 -2.08
C SER A 120 1.08 -3.28 -3.60
N LYS A 121 -0.09 -3.64 -4.14
CA LYS A 121 -0.33 -3.64 -5.59
C LYS A 121 -0.27 -2.22 -6.18
N ALA A 122 -0.71 -1.20 -5.46
CA ALA A 122 -0.59 0.19 -5.91
C ALA A 122 0.88 0.64 -6.03
N TRP A 123 1.74 0.25 -5.08
CA TRP A 123 3.20 0.46 -5.21
C TRP A 123 3.79 -0.24 -6.43
N GLN A 124 3.44 -1.52 -6.64
CA GLN A 124 3.89 -2.29 -7.81
C GLN A 124 3.43 -1.61 -9.12
N TRP A 125 2.19 -1.15 -9.15
CA TRP A 125 1.63 -0.44 -10.30
C TRP A 125 2.39 0.87 -10.58
N VAL A 126 2.69 1.67 -9.55
CA VAL A 126 3.50 2.90 -9.68
C VAL A 126 4.86 2.61 -10.31
N TYR A 127 5.60 1.62 -9.80
CA TYR A 127 6.91 1.24 -10.37
C TYR A 127 6.78 0.75 -11.82
N GLN A 128 5.78 -0.07 -12.12
CA GLN A 128 5.56 -0.58 -13.47
C GLN A 128 5.22 0.53 -14.47
N GLU A 129 4.35 1.46 -14.09
CA GLU A 129 3.99 2.59 -14.96
C GLU A 129 5.17 3.54 -15.18
N GLU A 130 5.96 3.82 -14.14
CA GLU A 130 7.19 4.60 -14.27
C GLU A 130 8.18 3.96 -15.26
N GLU A 131 8.38 2.64 -15.17
CA GLU A 131 9.30 1.90 -16.04
C GLU A 131 8.79 1.74 -17.47
N LYS A 132 7.47 1.64 -17.68
CA LYS A 132 6.88 1.68 -19.02
C LYS A 132 7.09 3.03 -19.70
N GLU A 133 7.03 4.12 -18.94
CA GLU A 133 7.13 5.48 -19.46
C GLU A 133 8.59 5.91 -19.68
N SER A 134 9.47 5.62 -18.72
CA SER A 134 10.84 6.17 -18.69
C SER A 134 11.95 5.11 -18.72
N GLY A 135 11.61 3.83 -18.76
CA GLY A 135 12.55 2.72 -18.65
C GLY A 135 13.07 2.50 -17.23
N ASN A 136 13.95 1.51 -17.07
CA ASN A 136 14.68 1.29 -15.83
C ASN A 136 15.93 2.20 -15.80
N PRO A 137 16.06 3.13 -14.85
CA PRO A 137 17.20 4.06 -14.79
C PRO A 137 18.50 3.39 -14.34
N GLY A 138 18.46 2.11 -13.95
CA GLY A 138 19.57 1.39 -13.34
C GLY A 138 19.87 1.91 -11.93
N ASN A 139 21.13 1.78 -11.53
CA ASN A 139 21.60 2.16 -10.20
C ASN A 139 22.49 3.40 -10.24
N ILE A 140 22.55 4.11 -9.12
CA ILE A 140 23.49 5.21 -8.92
C ILE A 140 24.91 4.64 -8.97
N ASN A 141 25.81 5.27 -9.72
CA ASN A 141 27.17 4.76 -9.90
C ASN A 141 27.89 4.59 -8.55
N GLY A 142 28.39 3.39 -8.28
CA GLY A 142 29.05 3.03 -7.03
C GLY A 142 28.11 2.70 -5.85
N MET A 143 26.79 2.68 -6.07
CA MET A 143 25.79 2.33 -5.05
C MET A 143 24.84 1.25 -5.57
N LEU A 144 24.21 0.50 -4.65
CA LEU A 144 23.14 -0.44 -5.01
C LEU A 144 21.79 0.26 -5.20
N ASN A 145 21.68 1.51 -4.75
CA ASN A 145 20.49 2.34 -4.83
C ASN A 145 20.05 2.61 -6.27
N ARG A 146 18.74 2.54 -6.51
CA ARG A 146 18.10 2.91 -7.78
C ARG A 146 18.40 4.36 -8.15
N ALA A 147 18.85 4.59 -9.38
CA ALA A 147 18.96 5.92 -9.94
C ALA A 147 17.58 6.57 -10.12
N LYS A 148 17.54 7.90 -10.14
CA LYS A 148 16.28 8.61 -10.34
C LYS A 148 15.76 8.39 -11.77
N SER A 149 14.50 7.97 -11.88
CA SER A 149 13.75 7.99 -13.14
C SER A 149 13.09 9.35 -13.35
N TYR A 150 12.76 9.65 -14.62
CA TYR A 150 12.18 10.93 -15.04
C TYR A 150 10.79 10.74 -15.67
N GLY A 151 10.08 9.69 -15.29
CA GLY A 151 8.69 9.47 -15.66
C GLY A 151 7.72 10.26 -14.78
N ARG A 152 6.44 9.91 -14.88
CA ARG A 152 5.32 10.54 -14.18
C ARG A 152 5.53 10.72 -12.69
N TYR A 153 6.09 9.73 -11.99
CA TYR A 153 6.26 9.75 -10.54
C TYR A 153 7.66 10.20 -10.12
N GLY A 154 8.66 10.02 -10.98
CA GLY A 154 10.05 10.39 -10.71
C GLY A 154 10.62 9.64 -9.51
N ILE A 155 10.58 8.31 -9.56
CA ILE A 155 11.03 7.40 -8.50
C ILE A 155 12.54 7.52 -8.30
N TYR A 156 13.03 7.48 -7.07
CA TYR A 156 14.46 7.58 -6.78
C TYR A 156 14.87 6.82 -5.51
N GLY A 157 16.15 6.49 -5.41
CA GLY A 157 16.81 6.03 -4.18
C GLY A 157 16.72 4.52 -3.96
N HIS A 158 15.55 3.90 -4.11
CA HIS A 158 15.36 2.48 -3.79
C HIS A 158 14.61 1.74 -4.89
N ASP A 159 15.05 0.51 -5.14
CA ASP A 159 14.20 -0.43 -5.85
C ASP A 159 13.06 -0.86 -4.94
N ILE A 160 11.92 -1.24 -5.52
CA ILE A 160 10.76 -1.67 -4.74
C ILE A 160 11.10 -2.86 -3.81
N THR A 161 12.09 -3.66 -4.19
CA THR A 161 12.59 -4.81 -3.43
C THR A 161 13.32 -4.43 -2.14
N ASP A 162 13.80 -3.19 -2.04
CA ASP A 162 14.49 -2.69 -0.85
C ASP A 162 13.50 -2.16 0.19
N LEU A 163 12.26 -1.91 -0.20
CA LEU A 163 11.26 -1.30 0.67
C LEU A 163 10.61 -2.34 1.58
N ALA A 164 10.42 -2.02 2.86
CA ALA A 164 9.67 -2.81 3.81
C ALA A 164 8.65 -1.93 4.56
N TYR A 165 7.47 -2.47 4.89
CA TYR A 165 6.49 -1.73 5.69
C TYR A 165 6.99 -1.58 7.13
N ASN A 166 6.92 -0.36 7.66
CA ASN A 166 7.44 -0.02 8.98
C ASN A 166 6.34 0.13 10.05
N GLY A 167 5.16 -0.44 9.82
CA GLY A 167 4.01 -0.36 10.72
C GLY A 167 3.28 1.00 10.74
N GLY A 168 3.98 2.08 10.40
CA GLY A 168 3.37 3.40 10.28
C GLY A 168 2.27 3.39 9.23
N SER A 169 1.04 3.72 9.60
CA SER A 169 -0.05 3.87 8.63
C SER A 169 -1.09 4.88 9.06
N LEU A 170 -1.78 5.46 8.08
CA LEU A 170 -2.88 6.39 8.29
C LEU A 170 -4.00 6.06 7.31
N ILE A 171 -5.16 5.69 7.85
CA ILE A 171 -6.33 5.27 7.10
C ILE A 171 -7.49 6.20 7.46
N LYS A 172 -8.02 6.92 6.46
CA LYS A 172 -9.18 7.78 6.61
C LYS A 172 -10.37 7.13 5.92
N ILE A 173 -11.44 6.93 6.65
CA ILE A 173 -12.67 6.29 6.19
C ILE A 173 -13.68 7.39 5.86
N TYR A 174 -14.27 7.31 4.67
CA TYR A 174 -15.29 8.23 4.18
C TYR A 174 -16.56 7.45 3.82
N ASN A 175 -17.63 8.16 3.46
CA ASN A 175 -18.84 7.53 2.96
C ASN A 175 -18.60 6.94 1.56
N GLY A 176 -18.40 5.62 1.48
CA GLY A 176 -18.26 4.87 0.21
C GLY A 176 -16.83 4.73 -0.33
N PHE A 177 -15.82 5.32 0.33
CA PHE A 177 -14.42 5.14 -0.04
C PHE A 177 -13.47 5.26 1.15
N VAL A 178 -12.23 4.81 0.95
CA VAL A 178 -11.14 4.90 1.94
C VAL A 178 -9.94 5.56 1.31
N VAL A 179 -9.22 6.38 2.08
CA VAL A 179 -7.89 6.87 1.72
C VAL A 179 -6.90 6.22 2.66
N CYS A 180 -5.88 5.54 2.12
CA CYS A 180 -4.88 4.86 2.91
C CYS A 180 -3.46 5.32 2.55
N LYS A 181 -2.60 5.33 3.56
CA LYS A 181 -1.16 5.50 3.44
C LYS A 181 -0.49 4.50 4.37
N PHE A 182 0.41 3.70 3.84
CA PHE A 182 1.33 2.88 4.63
C PHE A 182 2.75 3.39 4.39
N SER A 183 3.47 3.58 5.49
CA SER A 183 4.85 4.02 5.52
C SER A 183 5.78 2.84 5.27
N VAL A 184 6.91 3.14 4.65
CA VAL A 184 7.94 2.17 4.28
C VAL A 184 9.29 2.73 4.69
N ASP A 185 10.19 1.84 5.08
CA ASP A 185 11.62 2.09 5.24
C ASP A 185 12.39 1.25 4.21
N SER A 186 13.68 1.58 4.03
CA SER A 186 14.64 0.82 3.23
C SER A 186 15.80 0.27 4.07
#